data_AF-A0AAW1U119-F1
#
_entry.id   AF-A0AAW1U119-F1
#
_cell.length_a   1.000
_cell.length_b   1.000
_cell.length_c   1.000
_cell.angle_alpha   90.00
_cell.angle_beta   90.00
_cell.angle_gamma   90.00
#
_symmetry.space_group_name_H-M   'P 1'
#
loop_
_entity.id
_entity.type
_entity.pdbx_description
1 polymer ?
#
loop_
_entity_poly.entity_id
_entity_poly.type
_entity_poly.pdbx_seq_one_letter_code
_entity_poly.pdbx_strand_id
1 'polypeptide(L)'
;MENEIINELKRFIEYFTQKKSIELYEIKINGPSGNENNLMGIVIFFEIISKEKTFHLAMKTARKSDELREKLPVVLQYKRELYAYSEIFPAFRKFIQEESPKFSFDFFPEFYWLCSEEKCETLVLKDMRYEGYRMLNSKKIWNLEHSLLVMEHYGKFHALSFALKDKKPGIFSKMVGKLPPLNFEYRNVMNCLDYLINILKYSMNLLEEAGRNDLVQKFNAIKTEFVDTLNYKVPAEDKLVICHADCWNNNFLFKYDDERFSEPSRVCFLDFQLVTYHSPVVDLSMNIYSTCDHSILENFDVLLDTYYKSLWKNIECLGSRAEDLFTYEQLREHWRKYALYGLILMHVSVKLSLFNTDEYPDLIEMSEGKWDFQQCLKFQGKNELEFRRRILEAFIHFGDTFL
;
A
#
# COMPACT_ATOMS: atom_id res chain seq x y z
N MET A 1 -12.76 -24.34 8.39
CA MET A 1 -11.50 -23.59 8.39
C MET A 1 -10.57 -24.32 7.45
N GLU A 2 -10.03 -23.64 6.44
CA GLU A 2 -9.17 -24.30 5.46
C GLU A 2 -7.96 -24.94 6.15
N ASN A 3 -7.58 -26.16 5.74
CA ASN A 3 -6.43 -26.89 6.30
C ASN A 3 -5.13 -26.08 6.21
N GLU A 4 -5.04 -25.12 5.29
CA GLU A 4 -3.86 -24.29 5.04
C GLU A 4 -3.44 -23.47 6.27
N ILE A 5 -4.39 -22.97 7.07
CA ILE A 5 -4.08 -22.04 8.17
C ILE A 5 -3.97 -22.71 9.55
N ILE A 6 -4.58 -23.88 9.73
CA ILE A 6 -4.64 -24.57 11.02
C ILE A 6 -3.23 -24.95 11.52
N ASN A 7 -2.36 -25.38 10.62
CA ASN A 7 -0.99 -25.75 10.97
C ASN A 7 -0.17 -24.53 11.40
N GLU A 8 -0.29 -23.40 10.69
CA GLU A 8 0.42 -22.18 11.06
C GLU A 8 -0.10 -21.60 12.37
N LEU A 9 -1.41 -21.69 12.62
CA LEU A 9 -2.00 -21.33 13.91
C LEU A 9 -1.41 -22.16 15.06
N LYS A 10 -1.28 -23.48 14.91
CA LYS A 10 -0.65 -24.34 15.92
C LYS A 10 0.80 -23.95 16.19
N ARG A 11 1.59 -23.74 15.12
CA ARG A 11 3.00 -23.30 15.24
C ARG A 11 3.12 -21.96 15.98
N PHE A 12 2.25 -21.01 15.64
CA PHE A 12 2.21 -19.73 16.33
C PHE A 12 1.87 -19.91 17.82
N ILE A 13 0.87 -20.73 18.16
CA ILE A 13 0.48 -20.98 19.56
C ILE A 13 1.63 -21.60 20.36
N GLU A 14 2.31 -22.60 19.79
CA GLU A 14 3.49 -23.22 20.41
C GLU A 14 4.60 -22.19 20.66
N TYR A 15 4.93 -21.39 19.66
CA TYR A 15 5.90 -20.29 19.80
C TYR A 15 5.45 -19.27 20.85
N PHE A 16 4.18 -18.86 20.83
CA PHE A 16 3.66 -17.80 21.67
C PHE A 16 3.63 -18.20 23.14
N THR A 17 3.18 -19.42 23.44
CA THR A 17 3.15 -19.98 24.81
C THR A 17 4.56 -20.17 25.37
N GLN A 18 5.49 -20.70 24.57
CA GLN A 18 6.90 -20.86 24.98
C GLN A 18 7.59 -19.53 25.21
N LYS A 19 7.49 -18.58 24.27
CA LYS A 19 8.25 -17.32 24.30
C LYS A 19 7.72 -16.32 25.33
N LYS A 20 6.39 -16.26 25.53
CA LYS A 20 5.78 -15.31 26.47
C LYS A 20 5.57 -15.90 27.87
N SER A 21 5.85 -17.19 28.07
CA SER A 21 5.57 -17.90 29.33
C SER A 21 4.12 -17.72 29.81
N ILE A 22 3.18 -17.68 28.85
CA ILE A 22 1.77 -17.46 29.11
C ILE A 22 1.06 -18.81 29.27
N GLU A 23 0.37 -19.00 30.39
CA GLU A 23 -0.56 -20.11 30.57
C GLU A 23 -1.83 -19.84 29.76
N LEU A 24 -2.03 -20.64 28.72
CA LEU A 24 -3.13 -20.49 27.78
C LEU A 24 -4.39 -21.15 28.34
N TYR A 25 -5.50 -20.41 28.38
CA TYR A 25 -6.78 -20.89 28.89
C TYR A 25 -7.71 -21.30 27.74
N GLU A 26 -7.88 -20.43 26.75
CA GLU A 26 -8.80 -20.65 25.64
C GLU A 26 -8.29 -19.94 24.37
N ILE A 27 -8.64 -20.50 23.20
CA ILE A 27 -8.46 -19.86 21.90
C ILE A 27 -9.81 -19.76 21.22
N LYS A 28 -10.24 -18.54 20.89
CA LYS A 28 -11.48 -18.31 20.12
C LYS A 28 -11.11 -17.90 18.70
N ILE A 29 -11.68 -18.58 17.72
CA ILE A 29 -11.45 -18.27 16.31
C ILE A 29 -12.70 -17.58 15.79
N ASN A 30 -12.57 -16.29 15.48
CA ASN A 30 -13.68 -15.41 15.11
C ASN A 30 -14.02 -15.50 13.60
N GLY A 31 -13.40 -16.44 12.88
CA GLY A 31 -13.60 -16.70 11.46
C GLY A 31 -12.64 -15.93 10.54
N PRO A 32 -12.66 -16.23 9.23
CA PRO A 32 -11.92 -15.44 8.25
C PRO A 32 -12.48 -14.02 8.18
N SER A 33 -11.66 -13.06 7.75
CA SER A 33 -12.19 -11.77 7.35
C SER A 33 -13.22 -11.98 6.25
N GLY A 34 -14.44 -11.47 6.40
CA GLY A 34 -15.38 -11.32 5.28
C GLY A 34 -14.91 -10.32 4.22
N ASN A 35 -13.66 -9.85 4.28
CA ASN A 35 -13.05 -9.12 3.17
C ASN A 35 -12.74 -10.12 2.07
N GLU A 36 -13.71 -10.23 1.16
CA GLU A 36 -13.63 -10.97 -0.10
C GLU A 36 -12.40 -10.54 -0.94
N ASN A 37 -11.79 -9.40 -0.63
CA ASN A 37 -10.63 -8.82 -1.30
C ASN A 37 -9.24 -9.35 -0.86
N ASN A 38 -9.15 -10.32 0.06
CA ASN A 38 -7.86 -10.96 0.40
C ASN A 38 -7.46 -12.00 -0.66
N LEU A 39 -7.30 -11.54 -1.90
CA LEU A 39 -7.16 -12.42 -3.06
C LEU A 39 -5.89 -13.30 -2.99
N MET A 40 -4.82 -12.82 -2.36
CA MET A 40 -3.49 -13.47 -2.34
C MET A 40 -3.23 -14.32 -1.07
N GLY A 41 -4.16 -14.37 -0.13
CA GLY A 41 -3.98 -15.11 1.12
C GLY A 41 -5.20 -15.18 2.01
N ILE A 42 -5.08 -15.95 3.08
CA ILE A 42 -6.16 -16.18 4.04
C ILE A 42 -5.88 -15.34 5.27
N VAL A 43 -6.85 -14.51 5.67
CA VAL A 43 -6.79 -13.77 6.93
C VAL A 43 -7.82 -14.33 7.89
N ILE A 44 -7.37 -14.80 9.05
CA ILE A 44 -8.24 -15.17 10.18
C ILE A 44 -8.02 -14.25 11.36
N PHE A 45 -9.09 -14.03 12.11
CA PHE A 45 -9.02 -13.34 13.40
C PHE A 45 -9.26 -14.32 14.53
N PHE A 46 -8.50 -14.16 15.60
CA PHE A 46 -8.57 -15.05 16.74
C PHE A 46 -8.14 -14.34 18.02
N GLU A 47 -8.56 -14.92 19.14
CA GLU A 47 -8.26 -14.45 20.47
C GLU A 47 -7.47 -15.50 21.21
N ILE A 48 -6.37 -15.11 21.85
CA ILE A 48 -5.68 -15.93 22.86
C ILE A 48 -6.08 -15.38 24.22
N ILE A 49 -6.79 -16.19 25.01
CA ILE A 49 -7.24 -15.84 26.35
C ILE A 49 -6.27 -16.49 27.34
N SER A 50 -5.57 -15.65 28.10
CA SER A 50 -4.78 -16.08 29.27
C SER A 50 -5.47 -15.66 30.56
N LYS A 51 -4.92 -16.11 31.70
CA LYS A 51 -5.37 -15.65 33.03
C LYS A 51 -5.25 -14.14 33.22
N GLU A 52 -4.27 -13.50 32.58
CA GLU A 52 -3.97 -12.08 32.79
C GLU A 52 -4.67 -11.15 31.81
N LYS A 53 -4.78 -11.57 30.54
CA LYS A 53 -5.35 -10.74 29.48
C LYS A 53 -5.75 -11.54 28.25
N THR A 54 -6.58 -10.91 27.43
CA THR A 54 -6.91 -11.39 26.09
C THR A 54 -6.05 -10.68 25.04
N PHE A 55 -5.50 -11.46 24.11
CA PHE A 55 -4.82 -10.94 22.92
C PHE A 55 -5.75 -11.07 21.72
N HIS A 56 -6.04 -9.96 21.05
CA HIS A 56 -6.81 -9.93 19.81
C HIS A 56 -5.84 -9.87 18.64
N LEU A 57 -5.84 -10.91 17.80
CA LEU A 57 -4.83 -11.13 16.78
C LEU A 57 -5.44 -11.41 15.41
N ALA A 58 -4.70 -11.06 14.37
CA ALA A 58 -4.97 -11.39 12.99
C ALA A 58 -3.80 -12.22 12.44
N MET A 59 -4.09 -13.34 11.80
CA MET A 59 -3.10 -14.16 11.10
C MET A 59 -3.40 -14.08 9.60
N LYS A 60 -2.39 -13.67 8.83
CA LYS A 60 -2.41 -13.59 7.37
C LYS A 60 -1.44 -14.64 6.82
N THR A 61 -1.94 -15.58 6.04
CA THR A 61 -1.16 -16.71 5.48
C THR A 61 -1.31 -16.79 3.97
N ALA A 62 -0.20 -16.98 3.27
CA ALA A 62 -0.19 -17.15 1.81
C ALA A 62 -0.96 -18.40 1.38
N ARG A 63 -1.65 -18.32 0.23
CA ARG A 63 -2.26 -19.49 -0.41
C ARG A 63 -1.18 -20.53 -0.74
N LYS A 64 -1.50 -21.81 -0.53
CA LYS A 64 -0.55 -22.92 -0.73
C LYS A 64 -0.60 -23.57 -2.12
N SER A 65 -1.63 -23.27 -2.92
CA SER A 65 -1.80 -23.82 -4.28
C SER A 65 -0.60 -23.49 -5.18
N ASP A 66 -0.02 -24.51 -5.80
CA ASP A 66 1.10 -24.35 -6.74
C ASP A 66 0.69 -23.57 -7.99
N GLU A 67 -0.50 -23.84 -8.53
CA GLU A 67 -1.02 -23.15 -9.71
C GLU A 67 -1.15 -21.63 -9.48
N LEU A 68 -1.67 -21.23 -8.32
CA LEU A 68 -1.74 -19.81 -7.93
C LEU A 68 -0.33 -19.20 -7.84
N ARG A 69 0.61 -19.91 -7.22
CA ARG A 69 1.97 -19.41 -6.94
C ARG A 69 2.86 -19.33 -8.18
N GLU A 70 2.56 -20.12 -9.22
CA GLU A 70 3.25 -20.05 -10.51
C GLU A 70 2.79 -18.86 -11.36
N LYS A 71 1.50 -18.50 -11.31
CA LYS A 71 0.89 -17.49 -12.19
C LYS A 71 0.76 -16.10 -11.55
N LEU A 72 0.89 -16.01 -10.23
CA LEU A 72 0.68 -14.78 -9.45
C LEU A 72 1.83 -14.53 -8.46
N PRO A 73 2.10 -13.26 -8.10
CA PRO A 73 3.24 -12.88 -7.27
C PRO A 73 3.02 -13.14 -5.77
N VAL A 74 2.32 -14.23 -5.40
CA VAL A 74 1.97 -14.57 -4.00
C VAL A 74 3.24 -14.61 -3.14
N VAL A 75 4.25 -15.37 -3.56
CA VAL A 75 5.51 -15.53 -2.81
C VAL A 75 6.24 -14.20 -2.67
N LEU A 76 6.22 -13.39 -3.73
CA LEU A 76 6.90 -12.11 -3.75
C LEU A 76 6.27 -11.13 -2.75
N GLN A 77 4.96 -10.99 -2.79
CA GLN A 77 4.19 -10.11 -1.91
C GLN A 77 4.42 -10.45 -0.44
N TYR A 78 4.34 -11.73 -0.08
CA TYR A 78 4.59 -12.15 1.29
C TYR A 78 6.04 -11.95 1.70
N LYS A 79 7.03 -12.27 0.85
CA LYS A 79 8.45 -12.00 1.17
C LYS A 79 8.71 -10.53 1.49
N ARG A 80 8.10 -9.63 0.73
CA ARG A 80 8.20 -8.17 0.94
C ARG A 80 7.56 -7.72 2.24
N GLU A 81 6.32 -8.17 2.51
CA GLU A 81 5.63 -7.84 3.76
C GLU A 81 6.39 -8.39 4.98
N LEU A 82 6.84 -9.64 4.91
CA LEU A 82 7.68 -10.24 5.96
C LEU A 82 8.98 -9.47 6.16
N TYR A 83 9.62 -8.99 5.08
CA TYR A 83 10.82 -8.17 5.17
C TYR A 83 10.56 -6.82 5.83
N ALA A 84 9.40 -6.19 5.57
CA ALA A 84 9.00 -4.96 6.24
C ALA A 84 8.95 -5.13 7.77
N TYR A 85 8.27 -6.17 8.25
CA TYR A 85 8.10 -6.41 9.68
C TYR A 85 9.34 -6.99 10.37
N SER A 86 10.14 -7.79 9.67
CA SER A 86 11.31 -8.46 10.26
C SER A 86 12.59 -7.64 10.24
N GLU A 87 12.74 -6.73 9.26
CA GLU A 87 14.01 -6.03 9.02
C GLU A 87 13.83 -4.51 8.95
N ILE A 88 12.90 -3.99 8.13
CA ILE A 88 12.73 -2.54 7.92
C ILE A 88 12.24 -1.84 9.19
N PHE A 89 11.10 -2.28 9.74
CA PHE A 89 10.52 -1.65 10.92
C PHE A 89 11.41 -1.77 12.16
N PRO A 90 12.07 -2.92 12.43
CA PRO A 90 13.07 -3.00 13.49
C PRO A 90 14.25 -2.04 13.28
N ALA A 91 14.74 -1.88 12.05
CA ALA A 91 15.80 -0.92 11.75
C ALA A 91 15.34 0.53 12.02
N PHE A 92 14.14 0.91 11.60
CA PHE A 92 13.55 2.21 11.93
C PHE A 92 13.37 2.40 13.43
N ARG A 93 12.84 1.42 14.16
CA ARG A 93 12.68 1.49 15.62
C ARG A 93 14.01 1.68 16.33
N LYS A 94 15.04 0.95 15.93
CA LYS A 94 16.39 1.10 16.48
C LYS A 94 16.96 2.49 16.20
N PHE A 95 16.83 2.97 14.97
CA PHE A 95 17.24 4.32 14.59
C PHE A 95 16.54 5.39 15.42
N ILE A 96 15.21 5.30 15.58
CA ILE A 96 14.41 6.20 16.41
C ILE A 96 14.89 6.19 17.87
N GLN A 97 15.13 5.01 18.44
CA GLN A 97 15.61 4.88 19.82
C GLN A 97 16.98 5.52 20.04
N GLU A 98 17.84 5.55 19.01
CA GLU A 98 19.17 6.13 19.09
C GLU A 98 19.15 7.66 18.85
N GLU A 99 18.41 8.16 17.87
CA GLU A 99 18.48 9.56 17.45
C GLU A 99 17.33 10.44 17.99
N SER A 100 16.13 9.88 18.17
CA SER A 100 14.95 10.67 18.58
C SER A 100 13.92 9.82 19.33
N PRO A 101 14.16 9.46 20.61
CA PRO A 101 13.28 8.56 21.36
C PRO A 101 11.83 9.04 21.53
N LYS A 102 11.56 10.32 21.27
CA LYS A 102 10.22 10.93 21.33
C LYS A 102 9.44 10.79 20.02
N PHE A 103 10.10 10.41 18.93
CA PHE A 103 9.44 10.19 17.65
C PHE A 103 8.52 8.96 17.75
N SER A 104 7.21 9.14 17.52
CA SER A 104 6.28 8.00 17.57
C SER A 104 6.30 7.23 16.25
N PHE A 105 6.31 5.90 16.31
CA PHE A 105 6.27 5.01 15.15
C PHE A 105 5.31 3.85 15.42
N ASP A 106 4.04 4.23 15.60
CA ASP A 106 2.95 3.40 16.13
C ASP A 106 1.69 3.44 15.24
N PHE A 107 1.83 3.81 13.96
CA PHE A 107 0.75 3.82 12.97
C PHE A 107 0.73 2.55 12.10
N PHE A 108 1.18 1.43 12.66
CA PHE A 108 1.11 0.08 12.07
C PHE A 108 0.71 -0.91 13.16
N PRO A 109 0.09 -2.06 12.81
CA PRO A 109 -0.20 -3.10 13.78
C PRO A 109 1.06 -3.60 14.49
N GLU A 110 0.91 -3.91 15.78
CA GLU A 110 1.99 -4.58 16.52
C GLU A 110 2.23 -5.97 15.92
N PHE A 111 3.50 -6.29 15.71
CA PHE A 111 3.96 -7.56 15.14
C PHE A 111 4.22 -8.59 16.25
N TYR A 112 3.70 -9.81 16.06
CA TYR A 112 3.81 -10.89 17.04
C TYR A 112 4.70 -12.04 16.55
N TRP A 113 4.52 -12.46 15.30
CA TRP A 113 5.20 -13.63 14.74
C TRP A 113 5.16 -13.65 13.22
N LEU A 114 6.14 -14.34 12.63
CA LEU A 114 6.14 -14.68 11.22
C LEU A 114 6.67 -16.09 10.98
N CYS A 115 6.32 -16.65 9.83
CA CYS A 115 6.98 -17.78 9.20
C CYS A 115 7.31 -17.40 7.76
N SER A 116 8.53 -17.69 7.31
CA SER A 116 9.01 -17.44 5.95
C SER A 116 9.34 -18.71 5.18
N GLU A 117 8.95 -19.87 5.72
CA GLU A 117 9.12 -21.15 5.04
C GLU A 117 8.22 -21.21 3.80
N GLU A 118 8.70 -21.91 2.79
CA GLU A 118 7.98 -22.09 1.53
C GLU A 118 6.60 -22.73 1.79
N LYS A 119 5.55 -22.13 1.20
CA LYS A 119 4.13 -22.51 1.40
C LYS A 119 3.61 -22.34 2.83
N CYS A 120 4.36 -21.67 3.70
CA CYS A 120 3.96 -21.36 5.07
C CYS A 120 4.11 -19.87 5.37
N GLU A 121 4.29 -19.03 4.35
CA GLU A 121 4.52 -17.60 4.52
C GLU A 121 3.36 -16.97 5.29
N THR A 122 3.62 -16.58 6.53
CA THR A 122 2.58 -16.20 7.50
C THR A 122 3.04 -15.05 8.36
N LEU A 123 2.12 -14.15 8.67
CA LEU A 123 2.32 -13.01 9.55
C LEU A 123 1.20 -12.97 10.60
N VAL A 124 1.56 -12.75 11.86
CA VAL A 124 0.61 -12.52 12.96
C VAL A 124 0.78 -11.11 13.49
N LEU A 125 -0.30 -10.36 13.42
CA LEU A 125 -0.40 -8.96 13.80
C LEU A 125 -1.49 -8.76 14.86
N LYS A 126 -1.42 -7.65 15.58
CA LYS A 126 -2.51 -7.20 16.44
C LYS A 126 -3.76 -6.90 15.63
N ASP A 127 -4.92 -7.35 16.11
CA ASP A 127 -6.21 -6.97 15.54
C ASP A 127 -6.59 -5.55 15.99
N MET A 128 -6.42 -4.59 15.10
CA MET A 128 -6.65 -3.17 15.37
C MET A 128 -8.13 -2.82 15.55
N ARG A 129 -9.07 -3.71 15.21
CA ARG A 129 -10.51 -3.46 15.41
C ARG A 129 -10.86 -3.34 16.89
N TYR A 130 -10.18 -4.12 17.74
CA TYR A 130 -10.33 -4.04 19.20
C TYR A 130 -9.63 -2.81 19.81
N GLU A 131 -8.81 -2.10 19.04
CA GLU A 131 -8.22 -0.81 19.40
C GLU A 131 -9.09 0.39 18.97
N GLY A 132 -10.31 0.11 18.46
CA GLY A 132 -11.26 1.11 18.00
C GLY A 132 -11.03 1.61 16.57
N TYR A 133 -10.10 1.02 15.83
CA TYR A 133 -9.87 1.36 14.42
C TYR A 133 -10.92 0.71 13.51
N ARG A 134 -11.28 1.41 12.44
CA ARG A 134 -12.30 1.00 11.48
C ARG A 134 -11.79 1.21 10.05
N MET A 135 -12.06 0.23 9.20
CA MET A 135 -11.85 0.37 7.76
C MET A 135 -13.03 1.13 7.15
N LEU A 136 -12.76 2.01 6.19
CA LEU A 136 -13.82 2.65 5.43
C LEU A 136 -14.38 1.70 4.38
N ASN A 137 -15.59 1.99 3.88
CA ASN A 137 -16.14 1.26 2.76
C ASN A 137 -15.35 1.63 1.49
N SER A 138 -14.76 0.63 0.82
CA SER A 138 -13.94 0.81 -0.39
C SER A 138 -14.68 1.51 -1.54
N LYS A 139 -16.00 1.36 -1.61
CA LYS A 139 -16.85 1.99 -2.64
C LYS A 139 -17.06 3.48 -2.41
N LYS A 140 -16.73 3.98 -1.21
CA LYS A 140 -16.87 5.39 -0.86
C LYS A 140 -15.52 6.09 -0.95
N ILE A 141 -15.55 7.30 -1.48
CA ILE A 141 -14.42 8.23 -1.48
C ILE A 141 -14.17 8.76 -0.06
N TRP A 142 -12.93 9.18 0.17
CA TRP A 142 -12.55 9.88 1.39
C TRP A 142 -13.04 11.32 1.37
N ASN A 143 -13.29 11.87 2.56
CA ASN A 143 -13.37 13.33 2.70
C ASN A 143 -11.95 13.90 2.85
N LEU A 144 -11.84 15.23 2.84
CA LEU A 144 -10.56 15.93 2.90
C LEU A 144 -9.72 15.55 4.14
N GLU A 145 -10.36 15.44 5.31
CA GLU A 145 -9.68 15.19 6.59
C GLU A 145 -9.00 13.82 6.65
N HIS A 146 -9.59 12.79 6.04
CA HIS A 146 -8.95 11.48 5.91
C HIS A 146 -7.70 11.56 5.02
N SER A 147 -7.81 12.25 3.89
CA SER A 147 -6.70 12.43 2.96
C SER A 147 -5.56 13.23 3.61
N LEU A 148 -5.88 14.31 4.32
CA LEU A 148 -4.88 15.13 5.04
C LEU A 148 -4.15 14.31 6.12
N LEU A 149 -4.87 13.53 6.92
CA LEU A 149 -4.26 12.69 7.95
C LEU A 149 -3.31 11.64 7.35
N VAL A 150 -3.67 11.05 6.22
CA VAL A 150 -2.83 10.07 5.51
C VAL A 150 -1.61 10.75 4.89
N MET A 151 -1.76 11.94 4.29
CA MET A 151 -0.63 12.74 3.80
C MET A 151 0.35 13.09 4.93
N GLU A 152 -0.16 13.47 6.10
CA GLU A 152 0.66 13.72 7.29
C GLU A 152 1.47 12.46 7.68
N HIS A 153 0.82 11.30 7.73
CA HIS A 153 1.48 10.05 8.12
C HIS A 153 2.48 9.54 7.07
N TYR A 154 2.23 9.75 5.77
CA TYR A 154 3.24 9.51 4.75
C TYR A 154 4.45 10.42 4.90
N GLY A 155 4.24 11.71 5.23
CA GLY A 155 5.36 12.62 5.52
C GLY A 155 6.23 12.09 6.64
N LYS A 156 5.60 11.60 7.71
CA LYS A 156 6.27 10.98 8.85
C LYS A 156 6.97 9.66 8.50
N PHE A 157 6.35 8.80 7.71
CA PHE A 157 6.92 7.53 7.27
C PHE A 157 8.14 7.73 6.37
N HIS A 158 8.04 8.60 5.37
CA HIS A 158 9.11 8.89 4.43
C HIS A 158 10.31 9.61 5.09
N ALA A 159 10.06 10.42 6.12
CA ALA A 159 11.11 11.07 6.89
C ALA A 159 12.13 10.08 7.48
N LEU A 160 11.68 8.89 7.89
CA LEU A 160 12.56 7.85 8.43
C LEU A 160 13.57 7.35 7.39
N SER A 161 13.16 7.24 6.14
CA SER A 161 14.06 6.83 5.06
C SER A 161 15.12 7.90 4.80
N PHE A 162 14.71 9.17 4.69
CA PHE A 162 15.64 10.28 4.46
C PHE A 162 16.64 10.41 5.60
N ALA A 163 16.18 10.45 6.84
CA ALA A 163 17.03 10.61 8.00
C ALA A 163 17.95 9.39 8.21
N LEU A 164 17.45 8.16 8.04
CA LEU A 164 18.30 6.97 8.15
C LEU A 164 19.36 6.91 7.06
N LYS A 165 19.02 7.33 5.82
CA LYS A 165 19.97 7.42 4.70
C LYS A 165 21.06 8.46 4.97
N ASP A 166 20.71 9.62 5.54
CA ASP A 166 21.66 10.67 5.93
C ASP A 166 22.60 10.20 7.05
N LYS A 167 22.03 9.70 8.15
CA LYS A 167 22.79 9.38 9.36
C LYS A 167 23.53 8.06 9.31
N LYS A 168 22.94 7.04 8.67
CA LYS A 168 23.47 5.67 8.65
C LYS A 168 23.38 5.07 7.23
N PRO A 169 24.04 5.68 6.22
CA PRO A 169 23.92 5.29 4.82
C PRO A 169 24.26 3.82 4.56
N GLY A 170 25.22 3.25 5.30
CA GLY A 170 25.58 1.84 5.17
C GLY A 170 24.49 0.86 5.63
N ILE A 171 23.71 1.23 6.67
CA ILE A 171 22.55 0.44 7.11
C ILE A 171 21.44 0.57 6.07
N PHE A 172 21.15 1.81 5.64
CA PHE A 172 20.11 2.09 4.67
C PHE A 172 20.37 1.38 3.33
N SER A 173 21.59 1.47 2.81
CA SER A 173 22.00 0.83 1.55
C SER A 173 21.84 -0.69 1.59
N LYS A 174 22.23 -1.35 2.69
CA LYS A 174 22.02 -2.79 2.87
C LYS A 174 20.54 -3.17 2.93
N MET A 175 19.71 -2.31 3.52
CA MET A 175 18.27 -2.52 3.62
C MET A 175 17.60 -2.41 2.24
N VAL A 176 17.83 -1.33 1.51
CA VAL A 176 17.23 -1.15 0.17
C VAL A 176 17.82 -2.09 -0.88
N GLY A 177 19.07 -2.57 -0.70
CA GLY A 177 19.68 -3.57 -1.57
C GLY A 177 18.98 -4.94 -1.54
N LYS A 178 18.15 -5.21 -0.53
CA LYS A 178 17.27 -6.39 -0.44
C LYS A 178 15.85 -6.14 -0.98
N LEU A 179 15.57 -4.93 -1.46
CA LEU A 179 14.30 -4.53 -2.08
C LEU A 179 14.54 -4.27 -3.57
N PRO A 180 14.59 -5.30 -4.42
CA PRO A 180 14.65 -5.09 -5.87
C PRO A 180 13.45 -4.23 -6.34
N PRO A 181 13.54 -3.58 -7.50
CA PRO A 181 12.39 -2.89 -8.10
C PRO A 181 11.15 -3.77 -8.29
N LEU A 182 9.96 -3.25 -7.92
CA LEU A 182 8.70 -3.99 -8.11
C LEU A 182 8.47 -4.39 -9.56
N ASN A 183 8.56 -3.45 -10.50
CA ASN A 183 8.24 -3.75 -11.91
C ASN A 183 9.21 -4.79 -12.49
N PHE A 184 10.45 -4.85 -12.01
CA PHE A 184 11.39 -5.89 -12.44
C PHE A 184 10.90 -7.28 -12.05
N GLU A 185 10.48 -7.46 -10.79
CA GLU A 185 9.99 -8.74 -10.32
C GLU A 185 8.61 -9.09 -10.88
N TYR A 186 7.70 -8.11 -10.97
CA TYR A 186 6.37 -8.29 -11.54
C TYR A 186 6.39 -8.55 -13.05
N ARG A 187 7.38 -8.01 -13.78
CA ARG A 187 7.57 -8.32 -15.21
C ARG A 187 7.82 -9.81 -15.42
N ASN A 188 8.63 -10.42 -14.56
CA ASN A 188 8.99 -11.83 -14.65
C ASN A 188 7.83 -12.77 -14.33
N VAL A 189 6.86 -12.30 -13.51
CA VAL A 189 5.73 -13.13 -13.05
C VAL A 189 4.48 -12.95 -13.90
N MET A 190 4.14 -11.73 -14.32
CA MET A 190 2.80 -11.43 -14.87
C MET A 190 2.77 -10.55 -16.14
N ASN A 191 3.92 -10.28 -16.77
CA ASN A 191 4.01 -9.34 -17.90
C ASN A 191 3.35 -7.97 -17.62
N CYS A 192 3.55 -7.44 -16.41
CA CYS A 192 2.86 -6.27 -15.88
C CYS A 192 2.96 -5.01 -16.76
N LEU A 193 4.04 -4.84 -17.52
CA LEU A 193 4.26 -3.64 -18.33
C LEU A 193 3.22 -3.46 -19.44
N ASP A 194 2.89 -4.53 -20.17
CA ASP A 194 1.88 -4.45 -21.23
C ASP A 194 0.50 -4.10 -20.65
N TYR A 195 0.21 -4.62 -19.44
CA TYR A 195 -1.01 -4.31 -18.72
C TYR A 195 -1.07 -2.82 -18.32
N LEU A 196 -0.01 -2.26 -17.74
CA LEU A 196 0.07 -0.83 -17.39
C LEU A 196 -0.04 0.08 -18.63
N ILE A 197 0.60 -0.30 -19.74
CA ILE A 197 0.47 0.43 -21.02
C ILE A 197 -0.96 0.39 -21.55
N ASN A 198 -1.65 -0.74 -21.40
CA ASN A 198 -3.04 -0.87 -21.84
C ASN A 198 -4.01 -0.10 -20.95
N ILE A 199 -3.75 0.02 -19.64
CA ILE A 199 -4.48 0.94 -18.76
C ILE A 199 -4.35 2.38 -19.26
N LEU A 200 -3.13 2.83 -19.57
CA LEU A 200 -2.92 4.18 -20.10
C LEU A 200 -3.71 4.42 -21.40
N LYS A 201 -3.69 3.45 -22.33
CA LYS A 201 -4.48 3.53 -23.57
C LYS A 201 -5.98 3.60 -23.29
N TYR A 202 -6.48 2.76 -22.37
CA TYR A 202 -7.89 2.77 -21.98
C TYR A 202 -8.30 4.15 -21.44
N SER A 203 -7.52 4.73 -20.52
CA SER A 203 -7.78 6.06 -19.99
C SER A 203 -7.75 7.15 -21.05
N MET A 204 -6.84 7.06 -22.02
CA MET A 204 -6.80 8.00 -23.14
C MET A 204 -8.02 7.88 -24.07
N ASN A 205 -8.56 6.68 -24.26
CA ASN A 205 -9.81 6.50 -25.00
C ASN A 205 -10.98 7.17 -24.26
N LEU A 206 -11.02 7.09 -22.92
CA LEU A 206 -12.03 7.81 -22.14
C LEU A 206 -11.93 9.34 -22.31
N LEU A 207 -10.71 9.88 -22.36
CA LEU A 207 -10.47 11.30 -22.64
C LEU A 207 -10.99 11.69 -24.03
N GLU A 208 -10.73 10.85 -25.05
CA GLU A 208 -11.20 11.07 -26.41
C GLU A 208 -12.74 11.06 -26.49
N GLU A 209 -13.39 10.07 -25.87
CA GLU A 209 -14.85 9.99 -25.76
C GLU A 209 -15.46 11.22 -25.06
N ALA A 210 -14.75 11.79 -24.09
CA ALA A 210 -15.12 13.02 -23.39
C ALA A 210 -14.79 14.31 -24.16
N GLY A 211 -14.22 14.21 -25.37
CA GLY A 211 -13.84 15.35 -26.21
C GLY A 211 -12.54 16.06 -25.80
N ARG A 212 -11.77 15.49 -24.86
CA ARG A 212 -10.50 16.03 -24.34
C ARG A 212 -9.30 15.60 -25.19
N ASN A 213 -9.37 15.84 -26.50
CA ASN A 213 -8.31 15.52 -27.45
C ASN A 213 -7.00 16.26 -27.17
N ASP A 214 -7.09 17.43 -26.54
CA ASP A 214 -5.94 18.19 -26.05
C ASP A 214 -5.12 17.38 -25.03
N LEU A 215 -5.79 16.72 -24.08
CA LEU A 215 -5.13 15.88 -23.07
C LEU A 215 -4.59 14.59 -23.68
N VAL A 216 -5.31 13.99 -24.64
CA VAL A 216 -4.81 12.82 -25.38
C VAL A 216 -3.46 13.12 -26.04
N GLN A 217 -3.29 14.30 -26.62
CA GLN A 217 -2.01 14.73 -27.19
C GLN A 217 -0.92 14.90 -26.13
N LYS A 218 -1.23 15.52 -24.99
CA LYS A 218 -0.30 15.68 -23.86
C LYS A 218 0.19 14.33 -23.31
N PHE A 219 -0.72 13.38 -23.07
CA PHE A 219 -0.35 12.04 -22.59
C PHE A 219 0.48 11.27 -23.63
N ASN A 220 0.18 11.41 -24.92
CA ASN A 220 1.02 10.82 -25.97
C ASN A 220 2.45 11.37 -25.95
N ALA A 221 2.63 12.67 -25.67
CA ALA A 221 3.95 13.31 -25.63
C ALA A 221 4.85 12.75 -24.52
N ILE A 222 4.28 12.39 -23.36
CA ILE A 222 5.03 11.88 -22.19
C ILE A 222 5.06 10.35 -22.09
N LYS A 223 4.37 9.63 -22.99
CA LYS A 223 4.21 8.17 -22.93
C LYS A 223 5.55 7.42 -22.91
N THR A 224 6.53 7.87 -23.70
CA THR A 224 7.85 7.23 -23.75
C THR A 224 8.60 7.40 -22.43
N GLU A 225 8.61 8.61 -21.87
CA GLU A 225 9.23 8.91 -20.57
C GLU A 225 8.60 8.08 -19.45
N PHE A 226 7.28 7.91 -19.50
CA PHE A 226 6.56 7.07 -18.56
C PHE A 226 6.99 5.59 -18.67
N VAL A 227 7.10 5.04 -19.88
CA VAL A 227 7.57 3.67 -20.09
C VAL A 227 9.01 3.49 -19.58
N ASP A 228 9.87 4.50 -19.73
CA ASP A 228 11.22 4.45 -19.17
C ASP A 228 11.20 4.46 -17.63
N THR A 229 10.32 5.25 -17.02
CA THR A 229 10.10 5.27 -15.57
C THR A 229 9.61 3.91 -15.07
N LEU A 230 8.70 3.26 -15.80
CA LEU A 230 8.25 1.90 -15.50
C LEU A 230 9.37 0.86 -15.58
N ASN A 231 10.34 1.05 -16.46
CA ASN A 231 11.51 0.16 -16.54
C ASN A 231 12.54 0.42 -15.43
N TYR A 232 12.21 1.22 -14.41
CA TYR A 232 13.08 1.53 -13.27
C TYR A 232 14.47 2.03 -13.68
N LYS A 233 14.55 2.76 -14.79
CA LYS A 233 15.68 3.65 -15.04
C LYS A 233 15.54 4.89 -14.15
N VAL A 234 15.44 4.69 -12.84
CA VAL A 234 15.46 5.78 -11.87
C VAL A 234 16.93 6.14 -11.66
N PRO A 235 17.36 7.37 -12.00
CA PRO A 235 18.70 7.84 -11.72
C PRO A 235 19.17 7.53 -10.30
N ALA A 236 20.44 7.14 -10.16
CA ALA A 236 21.04 6.84 -8.86
C ALA A 236 21.05 8.07 -7.92
N GLU A 237 21.02 9.27 -8.49
CA GLU A 237 20.92 10.54 -7.78
C GLU A 237 19.53 10.91 -7.24
N ASP A 238 18.46 10.19 -7.61
CA ASP A 238 17.11 10.59 -7.18
C ASP A 238 16.93 10.40 -5.65
N LYS A 239 16.22 11.34 -5.05
CA LYS A 239 15.98 11.39 -3.60
C LYS A 239 14.82 10.48 -3.21
N LEU A 240 15.11 9.17 -3.21
CA LEU A 240 14.13 8.09 -2.98
C LEU A 240 14.01 7.70 -1.49
N VAL A 241 12.89 7.04 -1.18
CA VAL A 241 12.52 6.54 0.15
C VAL A 241 11.94 5.13 0.06
N ILE A 242 11.84 4.45 1.20
CA ILE A 242 11.01 3.24 1.30
C ILE A 242 9.55 3.68 1.25
N CYS A 243 8.86 3.26 0.19
CA CYS A 243 7.46 3.51 -0.10
C CYS A 243 6.62 2.29 0.33
N HIS A 244 5.39 2.53 0.76
CA HIS A 244 4.38 1.51 1.03
C HIS A 244 3.88 0.87 -0.28
N ALA A 245 3.63 1.69 -1.29
CA ALA A 245 3.25 1.39 -2.68
C ALA A 245 1.97 0.57 -2.88
N ASP A 246 1.18 0.30 -1.84
CA ASP A 246 -0.14 -0.31 -1.93
C ASP A 246 -1.22 0.61 -1.32
N CYS A 247 -1.30 1.85 -1.83
CA CYS A 247 -1.85 2.97 -1.08
C CYS A 247 -3.35 3.22 -1.31
N TRP A 248 -4.17 2.16 -1.39
CA TRP A 248 -5.61 2.26 -1.64
C TRP A 248 -6.46 2.09 -0.36
N ASN A 249 -7.75 2.41 -0.43
CA ASN A 249 -8.67 2.52 0.71
C ASN A 249 -8.57 1.37 1.74
N ASN A 250 -8.49 0.12 1.26
CA ASN A 250 -8.51 -1.07 2.11
C ASN A 250 -7.25 -1.28 2.97
N ASN A 251 -6.20 -0.48 2.74
CA ASN A 251 -4.95 -0.58 3.50
C ASN A 251 -4.82 0.49 4.59
N PHE A 252 -5.91 1.21 4.89
CA PHE A 252 -5.94 2.19 5.98
C PHE A 252 -7.10 1.89 6.93
N LEU A 253 -6.78 1.87 8.22
CA LEU A 253 -7.79 1.92 9.27
C LEU A 253 -7.74 3.27 9.96
N PHE A 254 -8.90 3.81 10.28
CA PHE A 254 -9.04 5.09 10.94
C PHE A 254 -9.64 4.93 12.33
N LYS A 255 -9.18 5.73 13.27
CA LYS A 255 -9.76 5.88 14.60
C LYS A 255 -10.30 7.29 14.75
N TYR A 256 -11.38 7.42 15.52
CA TYR A 256 -12.12 8.66 15.70
C TYR A 256 -12.31 8.89 17.18
N ASP A 257 -12.21 10.14 17.61
CA ASP A 257 -12.49 10.54 18.98
C ASP A 257 -13.96 10.96 19.14
N ASP A 258 -14.65 11.23 18.02
CA ASP A 258 -16.08 11.54 17.96
C ASP A 258 -16.91 10.42 17.29
N GLU A 259 -18.23 10.51 17.48
CA GLU A 259 -19.21 9.59 16.87
C GLU A 259 -19.69 10.04 15.49
N ARG A 260 -19.21 11.18 14.97
CA ARG A 260 -19.58 11.68 13.63
C ARG A 260 -18.80 10.96 12.53
N PHE A 261 -17.65 10.39 12.89
CA PHE A 261 -16.78 9.63 11.98
C PHE A 261 -16.34 10.44 10.74
N SER A 262 -16.33 11.77 10.84
CA SER A 262 -15.93 12.67 9.76
C SER A 262 -14.47 13.09 9.88
N GLU A 263 -13.95 13.20 11.09
CA GLU A 263 -12.60 13.68 11.38
C GLU A 263 -11.80 12.58 12.09
N PRO A 264 -10.95 11.82 11.39
CA PRO A 264 -10.16 10.78 12.02
C PRO A 264 -9.06 11.38 12.90
N SER A 265 -8.89 10.85 14.11
CA SER A 265 -7.84 11.25 15.04
C SER A 265 -6.54 10.47 14.84
N ARG A 266 -6.62 9.25 14.30
CA ARG A 266 -5.45 8.39 13.99
C ARG A 266 -5.70 7.54 12.75
N VAL A 267 -4.61 7.19 12.09
CA VAL A 267 -4.60 6.23 10.98
C VAL A 267 -3.62 5.10 11.30
N CYS A 268 -3.95 3.89 10.85
CA CYS A 268 -3.11 2.72 10.91
C CYS A 268 -2.95 2.16 9.50
N PHE A 269 -1.70 2.11 9.03
CA PHE A 269 -1.36 1.58 7.73
C PHE A 269 -1.26 0.06 7.83
N LEU A 270 -1.92 -0.62 6.91
CA LEU A 270 -1.88 -2.05 6.75
C LEU A 270 -1.06 -2.41 5.51
N ASP A 271 -0.67 -3.67 5.48
CA ASP A 271 -0.35 -4.39 4.25
C ASP A 271 0.85 -3.85 3.43
N PHE A 272 2.04 -4.37 3.73
CA PHE A 272 3.31 -3.91 3.13
C PHE A 272 3.79 -4.81 1.98
N GLN A 273 2.87 -5.44 1.24
CA GLN A 273 3.20 -6.39 0.16
C GLN A 273 4.02 -5.77 -0.97
N LEU A 274 3.76 -4.49 -1.23
CA LEU A 274 4.38 -3.76 -2.33
C LEU A 274 5.51 -2.86 -1.83
N VAL A 275 5.95 -2.97 -0.58
CA VAL A 275 7.02 -2.12 -0.04
C VAL A 275 8.21 -2.09 -0.99
N THR A 276 8.66 -0.91 -1.39
CA THR A 276 9.67 -0.74 -2.43
C THR A 276 10.52 0.51 -2.18
N TYR A 277 11.68 0.61 -2.82
CA TYR A 277 12.51 1.81 -2.77
C TYR A 277 12.27 2.68 -4.00
N HIS A 278 11.58 3.81 -3.82
CA HIS A 278 11.16 4.69 -4.91
C HIS A 278 10.93 6.14 -4.46
N SER A 279 10.56 7.02 -5.38
CA SER A 279 10.12 8.38 -5.09
C SER A 279 8.89 8.36 -4.16
N PRO A 280 8.84 9.21 -3.13
CA PRO A 280 7.69 9.29 -2.21
C PRO A 280 6.36 9.55 -2.95
N VAL A 281 6.42 10.17 -4.12
CA VAL A 281 5.27 10.47 -4.98
C VAL A 281 4.50 9.21 -5.38
N VAL A 282 5.13 8.03 -5.41
CA VAL A 282 4.39 6.79 -5.70
C VAL A 282 3.29 6.54 -4.68
N ASP A 283 3.57 6.72 -3.40
CA ASP A 283 2.57 6.57 -2.36
C ASP A 283 1.52 7.67 -2.43
N LEU A 284 1.98 8.93 -2.59
CA LEU A 284 1.09 10.09 -2.60
C LEU A 284 0.13 10.07 -3.78
N SER A 285 0.63 9.86 -5.00
CA SER A 285 -0.21 9.90 -6.19
C SER A 285 -1.13 8.68 -6.25
N MET A 286 -0.66 7.50 -5.86
CA MET A 286 -1.52 6.32 -5.79
C MET A 286 -2.64 6.54 -4.77
N ASN A 287 -2.33 7.07 -3.58
CA ASN A 287 -3.34 7.32 -2.56
C ASN A 287 -4.35 8.38 -2.98
N ILE A 288 -3.88 9.56 -3.40
CA ILE A 288 -4.73 10.67 -3.79
C ILE A 288 -5.68 10.24 -4.91
N TYR A 289 -5.18 9.67 -6.01
CA TYR A 289 -6.05 9.28 -7.13
C TYR A 289 -6.94 8.06 -6.84
N SER A 290 -6.53 7.16 -5.93
CA SER A 290 -7.36 5.99 -5.58
C SER A 290 -8.47 6.28 -4.58
N THR A 291 -8.39 7.40 -3.84
CA THR A 291 -9.29 7.66 -2.69
C THR A 291 -10.06 8.97 -2.78
N CYS A 292 -9.55 9.96 -3.52
CA CYS A 292 -10.16 11.27 -3.69
C CYS A 292 -11.02 11.33 -4.96
N ASP A 293 -12.01 12.23 -4.97
CA ASP A 293 -12.74 12.64 -6.17
C ASP A 293 -12.34 14.05 -6.60
N HIS A 294 -12.99 14.56 -7.65
CA HIS A 294 -12.74 15.90 -8.16
C HIS A 294 -12.81 16.99 -7.07
N SER A 295 -13.79 16.93 -6.15
CA SER A 295 -13.96 17.95 -5.10
C SER A 295 -12.78 18.01 -4.12
N ILE A 296 -12.20 16.84 -3.80
CA ILE A 296 -11.01 16.78 -2.93
C ILE A 296 -9.75 17.15 -3.72
N LEU A 297 -9.69 16.82 -5.01
CA LEU A 297 -8.57 17.20 -5.89
C LEU A 297 -8.47 18.72 -6.11
N GLU A 298 -9.55 19.49 -5.95
CA GLU A 298 -9.46 20.96 -5.88
C GLU A 298 -8.54 21.44 -4.73
N ASN A 299 -8.35 20.62 -3.70
CA ASN A 299 -7.47 20.88 -2.56
C ASN A 299 -6.09 20.22 -2.74
N PHE A 300 -5.68 19.89 -3.96
CA PHE A 300 -4.43 19.19 -4.26
C PHE A 300 -3.20 19.84 -3.61
N ASP A 301 -3.05 21.16 -3.76
CA ASP A 301 -1.90 21.86 -3.18
C ASP A 301 -1.89 21.77 -1.64
N VAL A 302 -3.06 21.76 -1.00
CA VAL A 302 -3.20 21.58 0.46
C VAL A 302 -2.75 20.18 0.88
N LEU A 303 -3.14 19.15 0.12
CA LEU A 303 -2.72 17.76 0.37
C LEU A 303 -1.18 17.64 0.28
N LEU A 304 -0.60 18.20 -0.77
CA LEU A 304 0.84 18.13 -1.03
C LEU A 304 1.65 18.94 0.00
N ASP A 305 1.17 20.13 0.37
CA ASP A 305 1.76 20.95 1.42
C ASP A 305 1.66 20.28 2.80
N THR A 306 0.53 19.63 3.11
CA THR A 306 0.35 18.85 4.35
C THR A 306 1.38 17.73 4.45
N TYR A 307 1.56 16.95 3.37
CA TYR A 307 2.62 15.95 3.30
C TYR A 307 4.00 16.58 3.54
N TYR A 308 4.33 17.65 2.82
CA TYR A 308 5.67 18.24 2.87
C TYR A 308 6.00 18.85 4.24
N LYS A 309 5.05 19.57 4.85
CA LYS A 309 5.20 20.11 6.21
C LYS A 309 5.44 19.00 7.22
N SER A 310 4.70 17.90 7.12
CA SER A 310 4.92 16.74 7.97
C SER A 310 6.30 16.12 7.73
N LEU A 311 6.69 15.90 6.47
CA LEU A 311 8.00 15.38 6.09
C LEU A 311 9.12 16.22 6.70
N TRP A 312 9.09 17.54 6.45
CA TRP A 312 10.08 18.49 6.93
C TRP A 312 10.23 18.43 8.46
N LYS A 313 9.12 18.60 9.17
CA LYS A 313 9.08 18.56 10.64
C LYS A 313 9.68 17.26 11.19
N ASN A 314 9.35 16.14 10.55
CA ASN A 314 9.79 14.82 11.01
C ASN A 314 11.26 14.53 10.68
N ILE A 315 11.79 15.03 9.56
CA ILE A 315 13.22 14.95 9.25
C ILE A 315 14.06 15.73 10.29
N GLU A 316 13.64 16.95 10.62
CA GLU A 316 14.26 17.77 11.67
C GLU A 316 14.19 17.08 13.04
N CYS A 317 13.04 16.51 13.37
CA CYS A 317 12.85 15.75 14.62
C CYS A 317 13.76 14.52 14.72
N LEU A 318 14.14 13.92 13.59
CA LEU A 318 15.07 12.79 13.49
C LEU A 318 16.55 13.24 13.38
N GLY A 319 16.84 14.52 13.62
CA GLY A 319 18.20 15.05 13.74
C GLY A 319 18.90 15.35 12.41
N SER A 320 18.18 15.35 11.28
CA SER A 320 18.73 15.71 9.96
C SER A 320 18.18 17.06 9.49
N ARG A 321 18.86 17.72 8.55
CA ARG A 321 18.41 19.00 7.99
C ARG A 321 17.51 18.78 6.79
N ALA A 322 16.23 19.09 6.91
CA ALA A 322 15.24 18.83 5.87
C ALA A 322 15.53 19.57 4.55
N GLU A 323 16.06 20.79 4.63
CA GLU A 323 16.46 21.60 3.48
C GLU A 323 17.51 20.93 2.60
N ASP A 324 18.47 20.24 3.23
CA ASP A 324 19.54 19.53 2.53
C ASP A 324 18.99 18.23 1.89
N LEU A 325 18.00 17.60 2.55
CA LEU A 325 17.51 16.29 2.18
C LEU A 325 16.38 16.29 1.16
N PHE A 326 15.37 17.14 1.21
CA PHE A 326 14.30 17.15 0.21
C PHE A 326 13.53 18.46 0.20
N THR A 327 13.63 19.23 -0.90
CA THR A 327 12.94 20.52 -1.03
C THR A 327 11.51 20.35 -1.56
N TYR A 328 10.65 21.35 -1.34
CA TYR A 328 9.30 21.34 -1.92
C TYR A 328 9.36 21.38 -3.45
N GLU A 329 10.34 22.09 -4.01
CA GLU A 329 10.59 22.09 -5.46
C GLU A 329 10.91 20.69 -5.98
N GLN A 330 11.79 19.94 -5.29
CA GLN A 330 12.08 18.55 -5.61
C GLN A 330 10.84 17.66 -5.52
N LEU A 331 9.96 17.89 -4.54
CA LEU A 331 8.67 17.19 -4.47
C LEU A 331 7.81 17.45 -5.72
N ARG A 332 7.75 18.71 -6.21
CA ARG A 332 6.99 19.07 -7.41
C ARG A 332 7.62 18.49 -8.68
N GLU A 333 8.93 18.44 -8.78
CA GLU A 333 9.66 17.78 -9.88
C GLU A 333 9.39 16.27 -9.89
N HIS A 334 9.52 15.64 -8.71
CA HIS A 334 9.17 14.23 -8.54
C HIS A 334 7.70 13.98 -8.88
N TRP A 335 6.79 14.92 -8.59
CA TRP A 335 5.38 14.78 -8.95
C TRP A 335 5.21 14.64 -10.45
N ARG A 336 5.77 15.57 -11.24
CA ARG A 336 5.69 15.53 -12.71
C ARG A 336 6.26 14.23 -13.29
N LYS A 337 7.37 13.75 -12.72
CA LYS A 337 8.09 12.56 -13.20
C LYS A 337 7.42 11.24 -12.82
N TYR A 338 6.90 11.12 -11.59
CA TYR A 338 6.48 9.82 -11.03
C TYR A 338 4.99 9.68 -10.78
N ALA A 339 4.21 10.77 -10.73
CA ALA A 339 2.82 10.68 -10.30
C ALA A 339 1.94 9.88 -11.28
N LEU A 340 2.30 9.83 -12.56
CA LEU A 340 1.62 9.00 -13.56
C LEU A 340 1.65 7.50 -13.20
N TYR A 341 2.65 7.04 -12.44
CA TYR A 341 2.68 5.68 -11.94
C TYR A 341 1.48 5.38 -11.03
N GLY A 342 1.28 6.18 -9.99
CA GLY A 342 0.13 6.04 -9.11
C GLY A 342 -1.20 6.31 -9.80
N LEU A 343 -1.24 7.23 -10.78
CA LEU A 343 -2.44 7.47 -11.61
C LEU A 343 -2.83 6.24 -12.45
N ILE A 344 -1.87 5.43 -12.89
CA ILE A 344 -2.18 4.18 -13.61
C ILE A 344 -2.54 3.06 -12.63
N LEU A 345 -1.84 2.95 -11.50
CA LEU A 345 -2.16 1.93 -10.49
C LEU A 345 -3.53 2.15 -9.85
N MET A 346 -4.01 3.40 -9.75
CA MET A 346 -5.35 3.71 -9.24
C MET A 346 -6.44 2.98 -10.02
N HIS A 347 -6.23 2.69 -11.32
CA HIS A 347 -7.17 1.92 -12.12
C HIS A 347 -7.42 0.54 -11.50
N VAL A 348 -6.36 -0.15 -11.06
CA VAL A 348 -6.47 -1.47 -10.43
C VAL A 348 -7.20 -1.34 -9.09
N SER A 349 -6.78 -0.39 -8.26
CA SER A 349 -7.35 -0.19 -6.93
C SER A 349 -8.82 0.22 -6.95
N VAL A 350 -9.23 1.10 -7.86
CA VAL A 350 -10.65 1.51 -8.00
C VAL A 350 -11.48 0.39 -8.60
N LYS A 351 -10.91 -0.41 -9.50
CA LYS A 351 -11.56 -1.62 -10.01
C LYS A 351 -11.89 -2.61 -8.90
N LEU A 352 -10.88 -2.96 -8.09
CA LEU A 352 -11.03 -3.82 -6.90
C LEU A 352 -11.92 -3.24 -5.81
N SER A 353 -12.05 -1.91 -5.76
CA SER A 353 -12.90 -1.23 -4.78
C SER A 353 -14.38 -1.24 -5.15
N LEU A 354 -14.68 -1.08 -6.44
CA LEU A 354 -16.04 -0.89 -6.95
C LEU A 354 -16.72 -2.18 -7.36
N PHE A 355 -15.98 -3.13 -7.94
CA PHE A 355 -16.54 -4.41 -8.35
C PHE A 355 -16.40 -5.39 -7.21
N ASN A 356 -17.51 -6.05 -6.87
CA ASN A 356 -17.47 -7.13 -5.91
C ASN A 356 -16.72 -8.33 -6.50
N THR A 357 -16.22 -9.21 -5.64
CA THR A 357 -15.51 -10.42 -6.08
C THR A 357 -16.42 -11.47 -6.71
N ASP A 358 -17.75 -11.39 -6.53
CA ASP A 358 -18.70 -12.22 -7.28
C ASP A 358 -18.91 -11.74 -8.72
N GLU A 359 -18.49 -10.51 -9.03
CA GLU A 359 -18.55 -9.94 -10.37
C GLU A 359 -17.19 -9.99 -11.06
N TYR A 360 -16.12 -9.67 -10.33
CA TYR A 360 -14.77 -9.57 -10.86
C TYR A 360 -14.07 -10.94 -10.86
N PRO A 361 -13.29 -11.30 -11.90
CA PRO A 361 -12.54 -12.54 -11.93
C PRO A 361 -11.67 -12.68 -10.69
N ASP A 362 -11.88 -13.73 -9.90
CA ASP A 362 -11.02 -13.99 -8.77
C ASP A 362 -9.66 -14.53 -9.22
N LEU A 363 -8.68 -14.51 -8.31
CA LEU A 363 -7.33 -14.98 -8.64
C LEU A 363 -7.27 -16.48 -8.91
N ILE A 364 -8.23 -17.25 -8.42
CA ILE A 364 -8.32 -18.69 -8.71
C ILE A 364 -8.66 -18.84 -10.18
N GLU A 365 -9.68 -18.15 -10.68
CA GLU A 365 -10.04 -18.18 -12.10
C GLU A 365 -8.92 -17.64 -13.01
N MET A 366 -8.22 -16.59 -12.59
CA MET A 366 -7.04 -16.10 -13.31
C MET A 366 -5.92 -17.16 -13.34
N SER A 367 -5.67 -17.80 -12.20
CA SER A 367 -4.69 -18.88 -12.12
C SER A 367 -5.12 -20.11 -12.89
N GLU A 368 -6.40 -20.42 -13.03
CA GLU A 368 -6.87 -21.53 -13.88
C GLU A 368 -6.83 -21.17 -15.37
N GLY A 369 -6.41 -19.95 -15.73
CA GLY A 369 -6.36 -19.47 -17.11
C GLY A 369 -7.74 -19.17 -17.70
N LYS A 370 -8.78 -19.07 -16.87
CA LYS A 370 -10.12 -18.64 -17.30
C LYS A 370 -10.17 -17.17 -17.67
N TRP A 371 -9.31 -16.37 -17.02
CA TRP A 371 -9.15 -14.95 -17.28
C TRP A 371 -7.67 -14.56 -17.37
N ASP A 372 -7.34 -13.73 -18.37
CA ASP A 372 -6.07 -13.02 -18.45
C ASP A 372 -6.22 -11.56 -18.00
N PHE A 373 -5.09 -10.89 -17.77
CA PHE A 373 -5.08 -9.48 -17.36
C PHE A 373 -5.75 -8.53 -18.36
N GLN A 374 -5.74 -8.83 -19.68
CA GLN A 374 -6.43 -8.02 -20.67
C GLN A 374 -7.95 -8.20 -20.61
N GLN A 375 -8.43 -9.42 -20.35
CA GLN A 375 -9.83 -9.71 -20.11
C GLN A 375 -10.29 -9.05 -18.80
N CYS A 376 -9.48 -9.12 -17.74
CA CYS A 376 -9.72 -8.40 -16.50
C CYS A 376 -9.77 -6.88 -16.73
N LEU A 377 -8.93 -6.31 -17.60
CA LEU A 377 -8.99 -4.89 -17.96
C LEU A 377 -10.32 -4.53 -18.62
N LYS A 378 -10.79 -5.35 -19.56
CA LYS A 378 -12.02 -5.15 -20.33
C LYS A 378 -13.30 -5.50 -19.57
N PHE A 379 -13.19 -6.14 -18.40
CA PHE A 379 -14.34 -6.49 -17.57
C PHE A 379 -15.16 -5.24 -17.22
N GLN A 380 -16.48 -5.34 -17.38
CA GLN A 380 -17.45 -4.31 -17.01
C GLN A 380 -18.40 -4.88 -15.97
N GLY A 381 -18.43 -4.28 -14.77
CA GLY A 381 -19.31 -4.69 -13.67
C GLY A 381 -20.46 -3.70 -13.43
N LYS A 382 -21.23 -3.92 -12.36
CA LYS A 382 -22.40 -3.07 -12.05
C LYS A 382 -22.06 -1.58 -11.86
N ASN A 383 -20.85 -1.30 -11.37
CA ASN A 383 -20.35 0.05 -11.10
C ASN A 383 -19.48 0.63 -12.24
N GLU A 384 -19.61 0.14 -13.48
CA GLU A 384 -18.77 0.57 -14.62
C GLU A 384 -18.84 2.07 -14.90
N LEU A 385 -20.02 2.69 -14.79
CA LEU A 385 -20.15 4.14 -15.01
C LEU A 385 -19.37 4.95 -13.97
N GLU A 386 -19.46 4.55 -12.71
CA GLU A 386 -18.71 5.19 -11.62
C GLU A 386 -17.21 4.95 -11.77
N PHE A 387 -16.82 3.73 -12.17
CA PHE A 387 -15.43 3.40 -12.49
C PHE A 387 -14.88 4.34 -13.58
N ARG A 388 -15.54 4.40 -14.74
CA ARG A 388 -15.15 5.29 -15.86
C ARG A 388 -15.08 6.75 -15.45
N ARG A 389 -16.07 7.23 -14.68
CA ARG A 389 -16.11 8.61 -14.17
C ARG A 389 -14.87 8.92 -13.34
N ARG A 390 -14.52 8.05 -12.38
CA ARG A 390 -13.34 8.24 -11.51
C ARG A 390 -12.03 8.21 -12.29
N ILE A 391 -11.87 7.30 -13.26
CA ILE A 391 -10.69 7.30 -14.13
C ILE A 391 -10.60 8.61 -14.92
N LEU A 392 -11.71 9.02 -15.54
CA LEU A 392 -11.76 10.22 -16.37
C LEU A 392 -11.40 11.49 -15.58
N GLU A 393 -12.00 11.69 -14.40
CA GLU A 393 -11.75 12.86 -13.55
C GLU A 393 -10.29 12.93 -13.08
N ALA A 394 -9.69 11.79 -12.70
CA ALA A 394 -8.29 11.74 -12.28
C ALA A 394 -7.33 12.09 -13.43
N PHE A 395 -7.58 11.55 -14.64
CA PHE A 395 -6.77 11.84 -15.82
C PHE A 395 -6.94 13.28 -16.31
N ILE A 396 -8.15 13.84 -16.21
CA ILE A 396 -8.40 15.26 -16.48
C ILE A 396 -7.61 16.13 -15.51
N HIS A 397 -7.76 15.91 -14.20
CA HIS A 397 -7.01 16.66 -13.20
C HIS A 397 -5.50 16.59 -13.43
N PHE A 398 -4.96 15.40 -13.69
CA PHE A 398 -3.52 15.27 -13.92
C PHE A 398 -3.07 16.03 -15.18
N GLY A 399 -3.81 15.87 -16.28
CA GLY A 399 -3.48 16.47 -17.58
C GLY A 399 -3.67 17.99 -17.64
N ASP A 400 -4.57 18.55 -16.84
CA ASP A 400 -4.78 20.00 -16.74
C ASP A 400 -3.79 20.66 -15.78
N THR A 401 -3.39 19.97 -14.72
CA THR A 401 -2.55 20.56 -13.66
C THR A 401 -1.04 20.36 -13.91
N PHE A 402 -0.63 19.26 -14.54
CA PHE A 402 0.79 18.87 -14.58
C PHE A 402 1.39 18.64 -15.97
N LEU A 403 0.56 18.55 -17.02
CA LEU A 403 0.99 18.42 -18.41
C LEU A 403 0.64 19.68 -19.20
#